data_AF-A0A5B8RZ36-F1
#
_entry.id   AF-A0A5B8RZ36-F1
#
_cell.length_a   1.000
_cell.length_b   1.000
_cell.length_c   1.000
_cell.angle_alpha   90.00
_cell.angle_beta   90.00
_cell.angle_gamma   90.00
#
_symmetry.space_group_name_H-M   'P 1'
#
loop_
_entity.id
_entity.type
_entity.pdbx_description
1 polymer ?
#
loop_
_entity_poly.entity_id
_entity_poly.type
_entity_poly.pdbx_seq_one_letter_code
_entity_poly.pdbx_strand_id
1 'polypeptide(L)'
;MSNTPHQLATEFPNDHALLHELKLHNPHFVSLADRYHAVNGEIHRIEAGLENTSDEYAETLKKQRLALIDEIAAMLAKAKAAA
;
A
#
# COMPACT_ATOMS: atom_id res chain seq x y z
N MET A 1 6.12 -17.48 6.24
CA MET A 1 6.91 -16.39 5.62
C MET A 1 6.04 -15.77 4.52
N SER A 2 5.23 -14.75 4.85
CA SER A 2 4.39 -14.07 3.83
C SER A 2 5.25 -13.18 2.95
N ASN A 3 5.79 -13.75 1.88
CA ASN A 3 6.30 -13.01 0.74
C ASN A 3 5.11 -12.48 -0.06
N THR A 4 4.36 -11.54 0.51
CA THR A 4 3.39 -10.77 -0.28
C THR A 4 4.20 -9.83 -1.18
N PRO A 5 4.12 -9.95 -2.51
CA PRO A 5 4.75 -9.01 -3.44
C PRO A 5 4.25 -7.58 -3.16
N HIS A 6 5.05 -6.56 -3.50
CA HIS A 6 4.69 -5.14 -3.33
C HIS A 6 4.41 -4.73 -1.87
N GLN A 7 5.39 -4.88 -0.97
CA GLN A 7 5.26 -4.28 0.36
C GLN A 7 5.57 -2.78 0.29
N LEU A 8 4.97 -1.97 1.17
CA LEU A 8 5.27 -0.54 1.27
C LEU A 8 6.77 -0.27 1.46
N ALA A 9 7.47 -1.13 2.20
CA ALA A 9 8.92 -1.03 2.36
C ALA A 9 9.70 -1.22 1.05
N THR A 10 9.15 -1.99 0.09
CA THR A 10 9.74 -2.19 -1.24
C THR A 10 9.45 -1.02 -2.17
N GLU A 11 8.24 -0.44 -2.07
CA GLU A 11 7.85 0.75 -2.86
C GLU A 11 8.58 2.02 -2.38
N PHE A 12 8.91 2.10 -1.08
CA PHE A 12 9.58 3.26 -0.48
C PHE A 12 10.86 2.87 0.29
N PRO A 13 11.91 2.37 -0.40
CA PRO A 13 13.10 1.82 0.26
C PRO A 13 13.90 2.86 1.05
N ASN A 14 13.87 4.13 0.62
CA ASN A 14 14.59 5.22 1.26
C ASN A 14 13.85 5.83 2.45
N ASP A 15 12.57 5.49 2.63
CA ASP A 15 11.69 6.15 3.60
C ASP A 15 11.28 5.22 4.76
N HIS A 16 12.01 4.13 4.96
CA HIS A 16 11.68 3.12 5.98
C HIS A 16 11.58 3.72 7.40
N ALA A 17 12.47 4.67 7.74
CA ALA A 17 12.43 5.36 9.03
C ALA A 17 11.16 6.21 9.20
N LEU A 18 10.79 6.98 8.16
CA LEU A 18 9.58 7.81 8.13
C LEU A 18 8.31 6.97 8.12
N LEU A 19 8.28 5.87 7.36
CA LEU A 19 7.17 4.91 7.38
C LEU A 19 6.96 4.35 8.79
N HIS A 20 8.05 4.03 9.50
CA HIS A 20 7.97 3.55 10.87
C HIS A 20 7.43 4.63 11.81
N GLU A 21 7.94 5.86 11.77
CA GLU A 21 7.38 6.98 12.55
C GLU A 21 5.90 7.22 12.26
N LEU A 22 5.51 7.29 10.99
CA LEU A 22 4.11 7.46 10.59
C LEU A 22 3.24 6.32 11.10
N LYS A 23 3.75 5.08 11.12
CA LYS A 23 3.03 3.94 11.71
C LYS A 23 2.82 4.07 13.22
N LEU A 24 3.76 4.67 13.93
CA LEU A 24 3.66 4.89 15.38
C LEU A 24 2.80 6.09 15.75
N HIS A 25 2.87 7.17 14.98
CA HIS A 25 2.34 8.47 15.35
C HIS A 25 1.14 8.93 14.52
N ASN A 26 0.82 8.25 13.42
CA ASN A 26 -0.25 8.66 12.50
C ASN A 26 -1.28 7.52 12.27
N PRO A 27 -2.42 7.54 12.98
CA PRO A 27 -3.48 6.54 12.81
C PRO A 27 -4.05 6.47 11.38
N HIS A 28 -4.02 7.59 10.64
CA HIS A 28 -4.48 7.62 9.26
C HIS A 28 -3.53 6.83 8.34
N PHE A 29 -2.22 6.94 8.57
CA PHE A 29 -1.23 6.12 7.86
C PHE A 29 -1.43 4.63 8.13
N VAL A 30 -1.73 4.24 9.38
CA VAL A 30 -2.01 2.83 9.72
C VAL A 30 -3.19 2.30 8.91
N SER A 31 -4.30 3.06 8.86
CA SER A 31 -5.47 2.68 8.06
C SER A 31 -5.15 2.57 6.56
N LEU A 32 -4.30 3.44 6.03
CA LEU A 32 -3.89 3.41 4.63
C LEU A 32 -3.00 2.19 4.33
N ALA A 33 -2.05 1.91 5.21
CA ALA A 33 -1.17 0.75 5.10
C ALA A 33 -1.96 -0.56 5.14
N ASP A 34 -2.92 -0.68 6.06
CA ASP A 34 -3.80 -1.86 6.16
C ASP A 34 -4.65 -2.03 4.90
N ARG A 35 -5.22 -0.94 4.38
CA ARG A 35 -6.00 -0.96 3.14
C ARG A 35 -5.16 -1.33 1.94
N TYR A 36 -3.93 -0.81 1.85
CA TYR A 36 -2.96 -1.16 0.82
C TYR A 36 -2.62 -2.66 0.86
N HIS A 37 -2.35 -3.20 2.05
CA HIS A 37 -2.09 -4.63 2.24
C HIS A 37 -3.28 -5.51 1.86
N ALA A 38 -4.51 -5.08 2.20
CA ALA A 38 -5.72 -5.79 1.81
C ALA A 38 -5.90 -5.83 0.28
N VAL A 39 -5.79 -4.68 -0.39
CA VAL A 39 -5.91 -4.57 -1.86
C VAL A 39 -4.82 -5.39 -2.57
N ASN A 40 -3.56 -5.33 -2.10
CA ASN A 40 -2.50 -6.15 -2.68
C ASN A 40 -2.73 -7.65 -2.48
N GLY A 41 -3.19 -8.05 -1.30
CA GLY A 41 -3.55 -9.45 -1.04
C GLY A 41 -4.67 -9.93 -1.96
N GLU A 42 -5.63 -9.07 -2.28
CA GLU A 42 -6.71 -9.36 -3.20
C GLU A 42 -6.25 -9.46 -4.65
N ILE A 43 -5.48 -8.48 -5.14
CA ILE A 43 -4.85 -8.55 -6.47
C ILE A 43 -4.06 -9.86 -6.61
N HIS A 44 -3.27 -10.22 -5.60
CA HIS A 44 -2.48 -11.46 -5.63
C HIS A 44 -3.35 -12.72 -5.73
N ARG A 45 -4.48 -12.78 -5.01
CA ARG A 45 -5.43 -13.91 -5.11
C ARG A 45 -6.05 -14.01 -6.50
N ILE A 46 -6.42 -12.87 -7.09
CA ILE A 46 -6.99 -12.80 -8.44
C ILE A 46 -5.94 -13.24 -9.48
N GLU A 47 -4.71 -12.73 -9.39
CA GLU A 47 -3.60 -13.09 -10.28
C GLU A 47 -3.19 -14.56 -10.14
N ALA A 48 -3.31 -15.13 -8.93
CA ALA A 48 -3.10 -16.56 -8.68
C ALA A 48 -4.25 -17.45 -9.17
N GLY A 49 -5.32 -16.87 -9.75
CA GLY A 49 -6.50 -17.60 -10.22
C GLY A 49 -7.33 -18.21 -9.10
N LEU A 50 -7.16 -17.75 -7.85
CA LEU A 50 -7.91 -18.23 -6.69
C LEU A 50 -9.31 -17.63 -6.62
N GLU A 51 -9.54 -16.51 -7.31
CA GLU A 51 -10.76 -15.72 -7.26
C GLU A 51 -11.22 -15.43 -8.69
N ASN A 52 -12.44 -15.86 -9.03
CA ASN A 52 -12.98 -15.75 -10.39
C ASN A 52 -13.68 -14.39 -10.54
N THR A 53 -12.91 -13.33 -10.76
CA THR A 53 -13.40 -11.95 -10.85
C THR A 53 -13.37 -11.44 -12.29
N SER A 54 -14.13 -10.39 -12.59
CA SER A 54 -14.05 -9.70 -13.88
C SER A 54 -12.72 -8.94 -14.00
N ASP A 55 -12.16 -8.87 -15.21
CA ASP A 55 -10.98 -8.05 -15.51
C ASP A 55 -11.16 -6.58 -15.08
N GLU A 56 -12.39 -6.06 -15.17
CA GLU A 56 -12.75 -4.70 -14.73
C GLU A 56 -12.55 -4.50 -13.22
N TYR A 57 -12.79 -5.55 -12.43
CA TYR A 57 -12.60 -5.52 -10.99
C TYR A 57 -11.11 -5.52 -10.63
N ALA A 58 -10.33 -6.39 -11.28
CA ALA A 58 -8.87 -6.41 -11.13
C ALA A 58 -8.23 -5.06 -11.49
N GLU A 59 -8.66 -4.44 -12.59
CA GLU A 59 -8.21 -3.09 -12.98
C GLU A 59 -8.62 -2.02 -11.97
N THR A 60 -9.81 -2.14 -11.37
CA THR A 60 -10.24 -1.24 -10.30
C THR A 60 -9.34 -1.36 -9.07
N LEU A 61 -8.97 -2.58 -8.67
CA LEU A 61 -8.06 -2.80 -7.55
C LEU A 61 -6.66 -2.26 -7.83
N LYS A 62 -6.13 -2.43 -9.05
CA LYS A 62 -4.84 -1.82 -9.44
C LYS A 62 -4.86 -0.31 -9.34
N LYS A 63 -5.95 0.35 -9.77
CA LYS A 63 -6.14 1.80 -9.61
C LYS A 63 -6.23 2.20 -8.15
N GLN A 64 -6.94 1.44 -7.32
CA GLN A 64 -6.99 1.69 -5.88
C GLN A 64 -5.62 1.56 -5.24
N ARG A 65 -4.83 0.54 -5.61
CA ARG A 65 -3.45 0.38 -5.14
C ARG A 65 -2.60 1.60 -5.47
N LEU A 66 -2.69 2.11 -6.70
CA LEU A 66 -1.96 3.30 -7.12
C LEU A 66 -2.35 4.52 -6.28
N ALA A 67 -3.66 4.77 -6.11
CA ALA A 67 -4.15 5.89 -5.29
C ALA A 67 -3.67 5.81 -3.83
N LEU A 68 -3.61 4.60 -3.26
CA LEU A 68 -3.09 4.39 -1.90
C LEU A 68 -1.59 4.70 -1.80
N ILE A 69 -0.80 4.31 -2.81
CA ILE A 69 0.62 4.66 -2.88
C ILE A 69 0.78 6.18 -2.98
N ASP A 70 -0.01 6.86 -3.81
CA ASP A 70 0.05 8.31 -3.99
C ASP A 70 -0.29 9.05 -2.69
N GLU A 71 -1.32 8.61 -1.96
CA GLU A 71 -1.65 9.18 -0.64
C GLU A 71 -0.54 8.97 0.38
N ILE A 72 0.05 7.77 0.44
CA ILE A 72 1.17 7.47 1.32
C ILE A 72 2.41 8.31 0.95
N ALA A 73 2.70 8.46 -0.33
CA ALA A 73 3.79 9.30 -0.82
C ALA A 73 3.58 10.78 -0.44
N ALA A 74 2.35 11.29 -0.53
CA ALA A 74 2.01 12.64 -0.08
C ALA A 74 2.21 12.81 1.44
N MET A 75 1.84 11.81 2.25
CA MET A 75 2.09 11.81 3.70
C MET A 75 3.58 11.80 4.01
N LEU A 76 4.37 10.98 3.31
CA LEU A 76 5.83 10.93 3.45
C LEU A 76 6.47 12.28 3.07
N ALA A 77 6.06 12.88 1.96
CA ALA A 77 6.55 14.20 1.54
C ALA A 77 6.23 15.27 2.58
N LYS A 78 5.01 15.24 3.15
CA LYS A 78 4.61 16.17 4.21
C LYS A 78 5.41 15.96 5.50
N ALA A 79 5.66 14.71 5.88
CA ALA A 79 6.48 14.38 7.04
C ALA A 79 7.93 14.83 6.87
N LYS A 80 8.51 14.64 5.67
CA LYS A 80 9.85 15.14 5.31
C LYS A 80 9.96 16.66 5.36
N ALA A 81 8.92 17.38 4.93
CA ALA A 81 8.91 18.83 4.95
C ALA A 81 8.70 19.41 6.36
N ALA A 82 8.21 18.60 7.30
CA ALA A 82 8.01 18.99 8.70
C ALA A 82 9.21 18.64 9.60
N ALA A 83 10.20 17.89 9.08
CA ALA A 83 11.47 17.57 9.72
C ALA A 83 12.54 18.60 9.33
#